data_AF-A0A1G1AKD8-F1
#
_entry.id   AF-A0A1G1AKD8-F1
#
_cell.length_a   1.000
_cell.length_b   1.000
_cell.length_c   1.000
_cell.angle_alpha   90.00
_cell.angle_beta   90.00
_cell.angle_gamma   90.00
#
_symmetry.space_group_name_H-M   'P 1'
#
loop_
_entity.id
_entity.type
_entity.pdbx_description
1 polymer ?
#
loop_
_entity_poly.entity_id
_entity_poly.type
_entity_poly.pdbx_seq_one_letter_code
_entity_poly.pdbx_strand_id
1 'polypeptide(L)'
;MNFNGTSPTDSSRPKCGVCDDPPSISFSWKYAKENRDKHLNTLFNQLKHVKPLKFGNLYSCRLCGLKWALDDGGVAARRVPTERLDILNEWNENKLAIEDKHIRVLDAIGGTAQKHWMGYDFAISIPCAISTTSGERIDPAIIWITKRPPIDDFITHIRLYRNIDAIQPSRFALPMVVRRSTINAPEVSMGFSPTRVEANNGKPFILHWSTSLFNQNDITGSDILLSRKPFRADEHITIAKTDMDHATYFYADWFEGAENLDKARSDHHIGTKIRVFWDKLF
;
A
#
# COMPACT_ATOMS: atom_id res chain seq x y z
N MET A 1 -3.77 1.73 -20.23
CA MET A 1 -4.86 1.71 -19.22
C MET A 1 -5.03 3.13 -18.72
N ASN A 2 -6.17 3.77 -19.01
CA ASN A 2 -6.50 5.07 -18.41
C ASN A 2 -7.08 4.81 -17.03
N PHE A 3 -6.31 5.08 -15.97
CA PHE A 3 -6.82 5.15 -14.61
C PHE A 3 -7.60 6.46 -14.44
N ASN A 4 -8.74 6.57 -15.14
CA ASN A 4 -9.76 7.56 -14.79
C ASN A 4 -10.58 6.98 -13.63
N GLY A 5 -9.95 6.84 -12.48
CA GLY A 5 -10.66 6.71 -11.22
C GLY A 5 -11.30 8.07 -10.94
N THR A 6 -12.48 8.32 -11.50
CA THR A 6 -13.33 9.40 -11.00
C THR A 6 -13.76 8.99 -9.61
N SER A 7 -13.07 9.49 -8.58
CA SER A 7 -13.58 9.43 -7.21
C SER A 7 -15.05 9.87 -7.26
N PRO A 8 -15.97 9.18 -6.57
CA PRO A 8 -17.39 9.55 -6.59
C PRO A 8 -17.50 11.04 -6.31
N THR A 9 -17.91 11.78 -7.33
CA THR A 9 -17.99 13.23 -7.24
C THR A 9 -19.11 13.53 -6.28
N ASP A 10 -18.74 14.01 -5.10
CA ASP A 10 -19.61 14.75 -4.18
C ASP A 10 -20.14 15.99 -4.93
N SER A 11 -21.15 15.76 -5.77
CA SER A 11 -21.72 16.70 -6.73
C SER A 11 -22.56 17.79 -6.06
N SER A 12 -22.77 17.67 -4.74
CA SER A 12 -23.49 18.62 -3.90
C SER A 12 -22.65 19.79 -3.40
N ARG A 13 -21.32 19.74 -3.49
CA ARG A 13 -20.47 20.79 -2.93
C ARG A 13 -20.05 21.84 -3.98
N PRO A 14 -20.01 23.13 -3.64
CA PRO A 14 -19.44 24.14 -4.52
C PRO A 14 -17.96 23.82 -4.80
N LYS A 15 -17.56 23.85 -6.08
CA LYS A 15 -16.16 23.61 -6.49
C LYS A 15 -15.24 24.65 -5.86
N CYS A 16 -14.17 24.20 -5.22
CA CYS A 16 -13.18 25.09 -4.66
C CYS A 16 -12.15 25.48 -5.73
N GLY A 17 -12.06 26.76 -6.07
CA GLY A 17 -11.11 27.25 -7.08
C GLY A 17 -9.62 27.10 -6.73
N VAL A 18 -9.29 26.52 -5.57
CA VAL A 18 -7.91 26.22 -5.16
C VAL A 18 -7.68 24.71 -5.02
N CYS A 19 -8.68 23.94 -4.57
CA CYS A 19 -8.52 22.49 -4.40
C CYS A 19 -8.97 21.67 -5.62
N ASP A 20 -9.87 22.21 -6.44
CA ASP A 20 -10.51 21.50 -7.54
C ASP A 20 -10.12 22.06 -8.93
N ASP A 21 -9.25 23.08 -9.01
CA ASP A 21 -8.86 23.71 -10.28
C ASP A 21 -7.37 24.14 -10.33
N PRO A 22 -6.47 23.33 -10.91
CA PRO A 22 -6.70 21.94 -11.31
C PRO A 22 -6.92 21.03 -10.10
N PRO A 23 -7.71 19.95 -10.27
CA PRO A 23 -7.95 18.98 -9.22
C PRO A 23 -6.64 18.27 -8.87
N SER A 24 -6.32 18.23 -7.57
CA SER A 24 -5.15 17.53 -7.05
C SER A 24 -5.58 16.50 -6.02
N ILE A 25 -5.15 15.25 -6.19
CA ILE A 25 -5.34 14.17 -5.20
C ILE A 25 -4.14 14.08 -4.24
N SER A 26 -2.97 14.53 -4.68
CA SER A 26 -1.74 14.58 -3.90
C SER A 26 -0.78 15.64 -4.46
N PHE A 27 0.14 16.15 -3.64
CA PHE A 27 1.21 17.04 -4.10
C PHE A 27 2.44 16.99 -3.17
N SER A 28 3.60 17.41 -3.71
CA SER A 28 4.83 17.60 -2.93
C SER A 28 4.73 18.85 -2.07
N TRP A 29 4.73 18.67 -0.75
CA TRP A 29 4.63 19.75 0.23
C TRP A 29 5.78 20.74 0.10
N LYS A 30 7.00 20.22 -0.10
CA LYS A 30 8.20 21.04 -0.33
C LYS A 30 8.06 21.91 -1.57
N TYR A 31 7.61 21.35 -2.70
CA TYR A 31 7.50 22.11 -3.95
C TYR A 31 6.46 23.22 -3.85
N ALA A 32 5.33 22.93 -3.18
CA ALA A 32 4.30 23.92 -2.91
C ALA A 32 4.82 25.06 -2.03
N LYS A 33 5.54 24.73 -0.95
CA LYS A 33 6.14 25.72 -0.03
C LYS A 33 7.21 26.58 -0.69
N GLU A 34 8.05 25.99 -1.54
CA GLU A 34 9.12 26.68 -2.29
C GLU A 34 8.62 27.47 -3.51
N ASN A 35 7.30 27.46 -3.77
CA ASN A 35 6.69 28.14 -4.91
C ASN A 35 7.28 27.70 -6.27
N ARG A 36 7.64 26.42 -6.40
CA ARG A 36 8.04 25.84 -7.70
C ARG A 36 6.88 25.65 -8.66
N ASP A 37 5.66 25.66 -8.11
CA ASP A 37 4.40 25.63 -8.84
C ASP A 37 3.45 26.63 -8.17
N LYS A 38 2.95 27.61 -8.94
CA LYS A 38 2.10 28.70 -8.45
C LYS A 38 0.75 28.20 -7.93
N HIS A 39 0.18 27.18 -8.57
CA HIS A 39 -1.08 26.58 -8.15
C HIS A 39 -0.91 25.86 -6.81
N LEU A 40 0.12 25.02 -6.70
CA LEU A 40 0.41 24.31 -5.46
C LEU A 40 0.76 25.26 -4.32
N ASN A 41 1.48 26.35 -4.60
CA ASN A 41 1.75 27.39 -3.59
C ASN A 41 0.46 28.07 -3.10
N THR A 42 -0.45 28.38 -4.03
CA THR A 42 -1.77 28.93 -3.69
C THR A 42 -2.54 27.97 -2.80
N LEU A 43 -2.57 26.68 -3.14
CA LEU A 43 -3.16 25.63 -2.29
C LEU A 43 -2.53 25.59 -0.91
N PHE A 44 -1.21 25.49 -0.83
CA PHE A 44 -0.46 25.46 0.42
C PHE A 44 -0.79 26.65 1.34
N ASN A 45 -0.86 27.86 0.80
CA ASN A 45 -1.19 29.08 1.57
C ASN A 45 -2.62 29.07 2.12
N GLN A 46 -3.53 28.31 1.50
CA GLN A 46 -4.90 28.13 1.99
C GLN A 46 -5.05 26.97 2.98
N LEU A 47 -4.01 26.17 3.22
CA LEU A 47 -4.06 25.08 4.19
C LEU A 47 -3.81 25.59 5.61
N LYS A 48 -4.76 25.37 6.50
CA LYS A 48 -4.63 25.59 7.94
C LYS A 48 -4.38 24.25 8.62
N HIS A 49 -3.37 24.18 9.48
CA HIS A 49 -3.14 23.01 10.34
C HIS A 49 -4.34 22.80 11.27
N VAL A 50 -4.78 21.55 11.41
CA VAL A 50 -5.93 21.15 12.23
C VAL A 50 -5.46 20.44 13.49
N LYS A 51 -4.72 19.34 13.32
CA LYS A 51 -4.18 18.53 14.41
C LYS A 51 -2.99 17.69 13.93
N PRO A 52 -2.06 17.32 14.82
CA PRO A 52 -1.11 16.25 14.50
C PRO A 52 -1.85 14.92 14.31
N LEU A 53 -1.29 14.06 13.47
CA LEU A 53 -1.68 12.65 13.37
C LEU A 53 -0.63 11.78 14.07
N LYS A 54 -0.93 10.50 14.35
CA LYS A 54 0.05 9.55 14.90
C LYS A 54 1.31 9.46 14.03
N PHE A 55 1.14 9.66 12.72
CA PHE A 55 2.20 9.82 11.74
C PHE A 55 1.81 10.99 10.83
N GLY A 56 2.54 12.10 10.91
CA GLY A 56 2.29 13.30 10.10
C GLY A 56 1.26 14.28 10.67
N ASN A 57 0.54 14.98 9.80
CA ASN A 57 -0.31 16.11 10.19
C ASN A 57 -1.59 16.21 9.34
N LEU A 58 -2.69 16.67 9.94
CA LEU A 58 -3.93 16.97 9.25
C LEU A 58 -4.08 18.47 9.02
N TYR A 59 -4.40 18.85 7.79
CA TYR A 59 -4.68 20.21 7.36
C TYR A 59 -6.10 20.33 6.81
N SER A 60 -6.61 21.55 6.77
CA SER A 60 -7.91 21.91 6.19
C SER A 60 -7.75 23.13 5.29
N CYS A 61 -8.33 23.09 4.10
CA CYS A 61 -8.46 24.28 3.27
C CYS A 61 -9.36 25.31 3.99
N ARG A 62 -8.92 26.56 4.05
CA ARG A 62 -9.67 27.68 4.66
C ARG A 62 -10.92 28.06 3.87
N LEU A 63 -10.96 27.77 2.58
CA LEU A 63 -12.05 28.17 1.68
C LEU A 63 -13.18 27.14 1.63
N CYS A 64 -12.86 25.86 1.55
CA CYS A 64 -13.84 24.79 1.33
C CYS A 64 -13.86 23.72 2.42
N GLY A 65 -13.00 23.80 3.43
CA GLY A 65 -12.95 22.83 4.53
C GLY A 65 -12.34 21.46 4.17
N LEU A 66 -11.96 21.23 2.90
CA LEU A 66 -11.33 19.99 2.45
C LEU A 66 -10.12 19.61 3.30
N LYS A 67 -10.02 18.34 3.64
CA LYS A 67 -8.96 17.81 4.48
C LYS A 67 -7.79 17.27 3.67
N TRP A 68 -6.59 17.47 4.18
CA TRP A 68 -5.34 17.04 3.58
C TRP A 68 -4.45 16.42 4.66
N ALA A 69 -4.01 15.19 4.46
CA ALA A 69 -3.05 14.51 5.33
C ALA A 69 -1.64 14.66 4.76
N LEU A 70 -0.76 15.30 5.51
CA LEU A 70 0.68 15.38 5.25
C LEU A 70 1.35 14.19 5.95
N ASP A 71 2.23 13.47 5.23
CA ASP A 71 2.97 12.36 5.82
C ASP A 71 3.96 12.79 6.93
N ASP A 72 4.46 11.79 7.66
CA ASP A 72 5.41 11.92 8.77
C ASP A 72 6.73 12.60 8.37
N GLY A 73 7.16 12.44 7.11
CA GLY A 73 8.36 13.06 6.57
C GLY A 73 8.14 14.49 6.06
N GLY A 74 6.90 14.98 6.04
CA GLY A 74 6.56 16.27 5.47
C GLY A 74 6.80 16.36 3.96
N VAL A 75 6.76 15.22 3.26
CA VAL A 75 7.12 15.15 1.83
C VAL A 75 5.90 15.38 0.94
N ALA A 76 4.83 14.62 1.15
CA ALA A 76 3.64 14.60 0.33
C ALA A 76 2.38 14.83 1.16
N ALA A 77 1.54 15.74 0.68
CA ALA A 77 0.18 15.90 1.18
C ALA A 77 -0.80 15.18 0.25
N ARG A 78 -1.74 14.45 0.83
CA ARG A 78 -2.81 13.74 0.12
C ARG A 78 -4.16 14.24 0.58
N ARG A 79 -5.06 14.43 -0.37
CA ARG A 79 -6.45 14.80 -0.08
C ARG A 79 -7.10 13.64 0.67
N VAL A 80 -7.84 13.95 1.73
CA VAL A 80 -8.61 12.97 2.50
C VAL A 80 -10.04 12.95 1.96
N PRO A 81 -10.52 11.82 1.40
CA PRO A 81 -11.92 11.68 1.02
C PRO A 81 -12.83 11.83 2.24
N THR A 82 -13.98 12.48 2.07
CA THR A 82 -14.91 12.78 3.18
C THR A 82 -15.36 11.51 3.89
N GLU A 83 -15.66 10.47 3.12
CA GLU A 83 -16.05 9.13 3.57
C GLU A 83 -14.93 8.37 4.32
N ARG A 84 -13.69 8.87 4.29
CA ARG A 84 -12.54 8.30 5.03
C ARG A 84 -12.22 9.07 6.31
N LEU A 85 -12.94 10.14 6.63
CA LEU A 85 -12.64 10.94 7.82
C LEU A 85 -12.82 10.16 9.12
N ASP A 86 -13.87 9.35 9.22
CA ASP A 86 -14.15 8.57 10.44
C ASP A 86 -13.06 7.53 10.68
N ILE A 87 -12.73 6.72 9.66
CA ILE A 87 -11.66 5.73 9.79
C ILE A 87 -10.28 6.37 10.01
N LEU A 88 -10.03 7.57 9.46
CA LEU A 88 -8.81 8.34 9.74
C LEU A 88 -8.75 8.75 11.21
N ASN A 89 -9.84 9.27 11.77
CA ASN A 89 -9.91 9.66 13.18
C ASN A 89 -9.73 8.45 14.09
N GLU A 90 -10.45 7.35 13.82
CA GLU A 90 -10.32 6.11 14.57
C GLU A 90 -8.89 5.54 14.50
N TRP A 91 -8.30 5.53 13.31
CA TRP A 91 -6.90 5.13 13.14
C TRP A 91 -6.02 5.98 14.04
N ASN A 92 -6.16 7.30 13.97
CA ASN A 92 -5.33 8.25 14.70
C ASN A 92 -5.41 8.11 16.23
N GLU A 93 -6.61 7.84 16.76
CA GLU A 93 -6.88 7.88 18.19
C GLU A 93 -6.58 6.57 18.92
N ASN A 94 -6.32 5.49 18.18
CA ASN A 94 -6.17 4.16 18.76
C ASN A 94 -4.82 3.57 18.45
N LYS A 95 -4.28 2.82 19.41
CA LYS A 95 -3.08 2.01 19.23
C LYS A 95 -3.45 0.72 18.48
N LEU A 96 -2.91 0.54 17.28
CA LEU A 96 -3.14 -0.61 16.41
C LEU A 96 -1.91 -1.53 16.41
N ALA A 97 -1.40 -1.81 17.61
CA ALA A 97 -0.19 -2.62 17.79
C ALA A 97 -0.48 -4.09 17.49
N ILE A 98 0.50 -4.75 16.87
CA ILE A 98 0.45 -6.18 16.58
C ILE A 98 0.98 -6.95 17.78
N GLU A 99 0.25 -7.97 18.24
CA GLU A 99 0.69 -8.84 19.32
C GLU A 99 1.85 -9.75 18.88
N ASP A 100 2.78 -10.08 19.79
CA ASP A 100 3.94 -10.95 19.50
C ASP A 100 3.55 -12.28 18.86
N LYS A 101 2.44 -12.86 19.29
CA LYS A 101 1.91 -14.11 18.72
C LYS A 101 1.56 -13.96 17.24
N HIS A 102 1.01 -12.81 16.85
CA HIS A 102 0.68 -12.49 15.46
C HIS A 102 1.93 -12.14 14.66
N ILE A 103 2.91 -11.43 15.24
CA ILE A 103 4.19 -11.12 14.59
C ILE A 103 4.90 -12.40 14.12
N ARG A 104 4.96 -13.45 14.95
CA ARG A 104 5.59 -14.73 14.57
C ARG A 104 4.92 -15.37 13.34
N VAL A 105 3.59 -15.32 13.28
CA VAL A 105 2.84 -15.85 12.13
C VAL A 105 3.06 -14.99 10.89
N LEU A 106 3.03 -13.68 11.04
CA LEU A 106 3.28 -12.73 9.95
C LEU A 106 4.69 -12.86 9.37
N ASP A 107 5.68 -13.10 10.24
CA ASP A 107 7.06 -13.37 9.81
C ASP A 107 7.17 -14.66 8.98
N ALA A 108 6.46 -15.71 9.39
CA ALA A 108 6.42 -16.98 8.67
C ALA A 108 5.70 -16.90 7.31
N ILE A 109 4.61 -16.11 7.22
CA ILE A 109 3.94 -15.80 5.94
C ILE A 109 4.86 -14.93 5.05
N GLY A 110 5.56 -14.01 5.70
CA GLY A 110 6.48 -13.04 5.12
C GLY A 110 5.76 -11.92 4.36
N GLY A 111 6.23 -10.70 4.60
CA GLY A 111 5.75 -9.50 3.94
C GLY A 111 6.61 -9.08 2.76
N THR A 112 6.07 -8.16 1.96
CA THR A 112 6.80 -7.48 0.90
C THR A 112 6.53 -5.98 0.98
N ALA A 113 7.58 -5.17 0.98
CA ALA A 113 7.46 -3.70 0.93
C ALA A 113 7.52 -3.20 -0.51
N GLN A 114 6.55 -2.39 -0.91
CA GLN A 114 6.49 -1.81 -2.27
C GLN A 114 7.72 -0.94 -2.55
N LYS A 115 8.28 -1.05 -3.76
CA LYS A 115 9.36 -0.18 -4.22
C LYS A 115 8.77 1.03 -4.93
N HIS A 116 9.00 2.21 -4.35
CA HIS A 116 9.13 3.52 -5.02
C HIS A 116 8.01 4.03 -5.95
N TRP A 117 6.83 3.42 -6.02
CA TRP A 117 5.68 4.13 -6.56
C TRP A 117 5.24 5.19 -5.54
N MET A 118 4.86 6.40 -5.99
CA MET A 118 4.32 7.54 -5.20
C MET A 118 4.86 7.82 -3.78
N GLY A 119 6.12 7.48 -3.46
CA GLY A 119 6.67 7.64 -2.10
C GLY A 119 6.16 6.63 -1.06
N TYR A 120 5.76 5.41 -1.48
CA TYR A 120 5.27 4.32 -0.61
C TYR A 120 6.37 3.62 0.23
N ASP A 121 7.43 4.30 0.68
CA ASP A 121 8.57 3.67 1.36
C ASP A 121 8.28 3.12 2.79
N PHE A 122 7.02 3.10 3.23
CA PHE A 122 6.63 2.81 4.62
C PHE A 122 5.41 1.89 4.76
N ALA A 123 5.22 0.94 3.84
CA ALA A 123 4.16 -0.07 3.97
C ALA A 123 4.68 -1.48 3.67
N ILE A 124 4.53 -2.38 4.63
CA ILE A 124 4.77 -3.81 4.44
C ILE A 124 3.41 -4.49 4.28
N SER A 125 3.25 -5.19 3.15
CA SER A 125 2.03 -5.93 2.83
C SER A 125 2.20 -7.41 3.12
N ILE A 126 1.29 -7.99 3.89
CA ILE A 126 1.32 -9.41 4.27
C ILE A 126 -0.04 -10.05 3.92
N PRO A 127 -0.14 -10.84 2.82
CA PRO A 127 -1.39 -11.50 2.43
C PRO A 127 -1.68 -12.66 3.38
N CYS A 128 -2.89 -12.72 3.93
CA CYS A 128 -3.27 -13.68 4.96
C CYS A 128 -4.79 -13.92 4.98
N ALA A 129 -5.21 -14.85 5.82
CA ALA A 129 -6.58 -15.00 6.28
C ALA A 129 -6.65 -14.55 7.75
N ILE A 130 -7.74 -13.87 8.11
CA ILE A 130 -7.95 -13.32 9.45
C ILE A 130 -9.21 -13.94 10.06
N SER A 131 -9.12 -14.34 11.32
CA SER A 131 -10.29 -14.64 12.16
C SER A 131 -10.41 -13.56 13.24
N THR A 132 -11.58 -12.96 13.37
CA THR A 132 -11.84 -11.94 14.39
C THR A 132 -12.26 -12.58 15.71
N THR A 133 -12.20 -11.82 16.80
CA THR A 133 -12.71 -12.27 18.11
C THR A 133 -14.23 -12.46 18.13
N SER A 134 -14.95 -11.95 17.12
CA SER A 134 -16.38 -12.22 16.91
C SER A 134 -16.66 -13.50 16.11
N GLY A 135 -15.63 -14.21 15.65
CA GLY A 135 -15.74 -15.44 14.86
C GLY A 135 -15.88 -15.22 13.35
N GLU A 136 -15.80 -13.98 12.86
CA GLU A 136 -15.80 -13.69 11.42
C GLU A 136 -14.47 -14.14 10.79
N ARG A 137 -14.54 -14.90 9.69
CA ARG A 137 -13.37 -15.24 8.88
C ARG A 137 -13.33 -14.38 7.61
N ILE A 138 -12.20 -13.73 7.39
CA ILE A 138 -11.97 -12.82 6.26
C ILE A 138 -10.80 -13.37 5.44
N ASP A 139 -11.09 -13.79 4.22
CA ASP A 139 -10.13 -14.42 3.30
C ASP A 139 -10.58 -14.14 1.85
N PRO A 140 -9.82 -13.35 1.06
CA PRO A 140 -8.47 -12.87 1.35
C PRO A 140 -8.39 -11.56 2.14
N ALA A 141 -7.35 -11.44 2.96
CA ALA A 141 -6.98 -10.21 3.66
C ALA A 141 -5.52 -9.83 3.37
N ILE A 142 -5.20 -8.54 3.52
CA ILE A 142 -3.84 -8.02 3.53
C ILE A 142 -3.65 -7.20 4.80
N ILE A 143 -2.65 -7.54 5.61
CA ILE A 143 -2.22 -6.67 6.71
C ILE A 143 -1.21 -5.67 6.15
N TRP A 144 -1.49 -4.39 6.36
CA TRP A 144 -0.62 -3.27 6.05
C TRP A 144 -0.03 -2.72 7.34
N ILE A 145 1.25 -2.99 7.55
CA ILE A 145 2.04 -2.41 8.62
C ILE A 145 2.61 -1.11 8.08
N THR A 146 2.07 0.03 8.50
CA THR A 146 2.36 1.29 7.82
C THR A 146 2.27 2.53 8.70
N LYS A 147 3.00 3.57 8.28
CA LYS A 147 2.82 4.94 8.76
C LYS A 147 1.75 5.71 7.98
N ARG A 148 1.22 5.13 6.90
CA ARG A 148 0.28 5.79 5.99
C ARG A 148 -1.14 5.79 6.59
N PRO A 149 -1.85 6.93 6.57
CA PRO A 149 -3.25 6.96 6.97
C PRO A 149 -4.14 6.18 5.99
N PRO A 150 -5.25 5.56 6.46
CA PRO A 150 -6.19 4.77 5.65
C PRO A 150 -7.14 5.63 4.81
N ILE A 151 -6.59 6.43 3.89
CA ILE A 151 -7.33 7.43 3.09
C ILE A 151 -7.29 7.17 1.59
N ASP A 152 -6.74 6.04 1.18
CA ASP A 152 -6.58 5.68 -0.23
C ASP A 152 -7.93 5.29 -0.84
N ASP A 153 -8.32 6.01 -1.89
CA ASP A 153 -9.61 5.88 -2.57
C ASP A 153 -9.71 4.61 -3.41
N PHE A 154 -8.58 4.13 -3.92
CA PHE A 154 -8.49 2.88 -4.68
C PHE A 154 -8.66 1.60 -3.84
N ILE A 155 -8.75 1.70 -2.50
CA ILE A 155 -8.94 0.54 -1.61
C ILE A 155 -10.37 0.52 -1.09
N THR A 156 -11.20 -0.37 -1.62
CA THR A 156 -12.62 -0.41 -1.25
C THR A 156 -12.83 -0.87 0.21
N HIS A 157 -12.18 -1.96 0.60
CA HIS A 157 -12.43 -2.61 1.90
C HIS A 157 -11.28 -2.35 2.87
N ILE A 158 -11.46 -1.36 3.75
CA ILE A 158 -10.49 -1.03 4.79
C ILE A 158 -11.06 -1.38 6.16
N ARG A 159 -10.24 -2.02 7.00
CA ARG A 159 -10.47 -2.22 8.43
C ARG A 159 -9.21 -1.82 9.20
N LEU A 160 -9.38 -1.46 10.47
CA LEU A 160 -8.27 -1.24 11.39
C LEU A 160 -7.87 -2.57 12.04
N TYR A 161 -6.58 -2.74 12.35
CA TYR A 161 -6.07 -3.91 13.04
C TYR A 161 -6.53 -3.90 14.51
N ARG A 162 -7.73 -4.44 14.75
CA ARG A 162 -8.35 -4.61 16.07
C ARG A 162 -9.19 -5.88 16.08
N ASN A 163 -9.42 -6.42 17.27
CA ASN A 163 -10.30 -7.58 17.47
C ASN A 163 -9.86 -8.78 16.61
N ILE A 164 -8.54 -8.96 16.44
CA ILE A 164 -7.95 -10.06 15.67
C ILE A 164 -7.68 -11.21 16.63
N ASP A 165 -8.34 -12.34 16.41
CA ASP A 165 -8.09 -13.55 17.19
C ASP A 165 -6.90 -14.31 16.61
N ALA A 166 -6.99 -14.68 15.32
CA ALA A 166 -6.00 -15.50 14.64
C ALA A 166 -5.67 -14.99 13.24
N ILE A 167 -4.43 -15.26 12.82
CA ILE A 167 -3.92 -15.02 11.48
C ILE A 167 -3.43 -16.35 10.92
N GLN A 168 -3.68 -16.60 9.64
CA GLN A 168 -3.24 -17.82 8.94
C GLN A 168 -2.78 -17.47 7.51
N PRO A 169 -1.93 -18.29 6.88
CA PRO A 169 -1.69 -18.18 5.44
C PRO A 169 -3.00 -18.27 4.66
N SER A 170 -3.19 -17.41 3.66
CA SER A 170 -4.33 -17.49 2.74
C SER A 170 -3.98 -18.39 1.56
N ARG A 171 -4.93 -19.22 1.11
CA ARG A 171 -4.79 -19.97 -0.16
C ARG A 171 -4.71 -19.04 -1.37
N PHE A 172 -5.26 -17.83 -1.26
CA PHE A 172 -5.21 -16.84 -2.31
C PHE A 172 -3.89 -16.08 -2.33
N ALA A 173 -3.04 -16.22 -1.31
CA ALA A 173 -1.73 -15.59 -1.29
C ALA A 173 -0.81 -16.21 -2.33
N LEU A 174 -0.18 -15.36 -3.14
CA LEU A 174 0.89 -15.79 -4.03
C LEU A 174 2.09 -16.28 -3.21
N PRO A 175 2.80 -17.34 -3.67
CA PRO A 175 4.02 -17.80 -3.02
C PRO A 175 5.03 -16.68 -2.88
N MET A 176 5.82 -16.71 -1.80
CA MET A 176 6.80 -15.66 -1.50
C MET A 176 7.74 -15.37 -2.67
N VAL A 177 8.22 -16.42 -3.34
CA VAL A 177 9.10 -16.30 -4.51
C VAL A 177 8.45 -15.54 -5.67
N VAL A 178 7.14 -15.74 -5.87
CA VAL A 178 6.36 -15.03 -6.88
C VAL A 178 6.23 -13.57 -6.49
N ARG A 179 5.74 -13.27 -5.27
CA ARG A 179 5.59 -11.89 -4.77
C ARG A 179 6.90 -11.09 -4.83
N ARG A 180 8.01 -11.72 -4.43
CA ARG A 180 9.35 -11.12 -4.52
C ARG A 180 9.77 -10.86 -5.96
N SER A 181 9.46 -11.76 -6.89
CA SER A 181 9.76 -11.49 -8.30
C SER A 181 8.90 -10.35 -8.84
N THR A 182 7.62 -10.30 -8.47
CA THR A 182 6.70 -9.27 -8.95
C THR A 182 7.08 -7.88 -8.47
N ILE A 183 7.40 -7.74 -7.19
CA ILE A 183 7.78 -6.44 -6.61
C ILE A 183 9.14 -5.91 -7.09
N ASN A 184 9.99 -6.80 -7.60
CA ASN A 184 11.30 -6.48 -8.15
C ASN A 184 11.29 -6.44 -9.69
N ALA A 185 10.15 -6.69 -10.34
CA ALA A 185 10.06 -6.65 -11.78
C ALA A 185 10.31 -5.23 -12.28
N PRO A 186 11.15 -5.06 -13.32
CA PRO A 186 11.41 -3.75 -13.88
C PRO A 186 10.15 -3.17 -14.51
N GLU A 187 9.98 -1.87 -14.37
CA GLU A 187 8.95 -1.12 -15.08
C GLU A 187 9.32 -1.07 -16.57
N VAL A 188 8.43 -1.55 -17.43
CA VAL A 188 8.63 -1.57 -18.89
C VAL A 188 7.87 -0.44 -19.59
N SER A 189 6.84 0.11 -18.95
CA SER A 189 6.12 1.31 -19.39
C SER A 189 5.41 1.96 -18.21
N MET A 190 5.00 3.23 -18.34
CA MET A 190 4.45 4.06 -17.25
C MET A 190 3.46 3.31 -16.34
N GLY A 191 3.93 2.93 -15.16
CA GLY A 191 3.14 2.19 -14.18
C GLY A 191 2.89 0.74 -14.54
N PHE A 192 3.72 0.08 -15.36
CA PHE A 192 3.59 -1.32 -15.76
C PHE A 192 4.89 -2.11 -15.57
N SER A 193 4.89 -2.98 -14.55
CA SER A 193 5.99 -3.89 -14.20
C SER A 193 5.51 -5.35 -14.26
N PRO A 194 5.55 -5.99 -15.44
CA PRO A 194 4.96 -7.32 -15.64
C PRO A 194 5.83 -8.44 -15.09
N THR A 195 5.18 -9.44 -14.48
CA THR A 195 5.81 -10.73 -14.15
C THR A 195 5.01 -11.86 -14.74
N ARG A 196 5.66 -12.65 -15.61
CA ARG A 196 5.04 -13.83 -16.21
C ARG A 196 5.01 -14.98 -15.19
N VAL A 197 3.82 -15.50 -14.95
CA VAL A 197 3.59 -16.64 -14.05
C VAL A 197 2.75 -17.69 -14.75
N GLU A 198 2.74 -18.89 -14.21
CA GLU A 198 1.94 -20.01 -14.71
C GLU A 198 1.22 -20.65 -13.54
N ALA A 199 -0.05 -21.02 -13.74
CA ALA A 199 -0.75 -21.88 -12.80
C ALA A 199 -0.23 -23.32 -12.90
N ASN A 200 -0.49 -24.15 -11.89
CA ASN A 200 -0.12 -25.57 -11.87
C ASN A 200 -0.66 -26.37 -13.09
N ASN A 201 -1.74 -25.91 -13.71
CA ASN A 201 -2.30 -26.48 -14.95
C ASN A 201 -1.63 -25.97 -16.24
N GLY A 202 -0.55 -25.19 -16.14
CA GLY A 202 0.21 -24.62 -17.26
C GLY A 202 -0.39 -23.35 -17.87
N LYS A 203 -1.54 -22.86 -17.37
CA LYS A 203 -2.15 -21.62 -17.90
C LYS A 203 -1.30 -20.40 -17.52
N PRO A 204 -0.87 -19.57 -18.50
CA PRO A 204 -0.04 -18.40 -18.21
C PRO A 204 -0.87 -17.20 -17.78
N PHE A 205 -0.28 -16.36 -16.92
CA PHE A 205 -0.80 -15.06 -16.50
C PHE A 205 0.32 -14.03 -16.43
N ILE A 206 -0.04 -12.75 -16.53
CA ILE A 206 0.84 -11.63 -16.21
C ILE A 206 0.37 -11.01 -14.90
N LEU A 207 1.22 -11.03 -13.89
CA LEU A 207 1.05 -10.24 -12.68
C LEU A 207 1.60 -8.84 -12.88
N HIS A 208 1.10 -7.90 -12.08
CA HIS A 208 1.41 -6.49 -12.22
C HIS A 208 1.84 -5.89 -10.89
N TRP A 209 3.04 -5.30 -10.82
CA TRP A 209 3.53 -4.59 -9.62
C TRP A 209 3.54 -5.40 -8.33
N SER A 210 2.65 -5.06 -7.40
CA SER A 210 2.67 -5.49 -6.01
C SER A 210 1.55 -6.50 -5.72
N THR A 211 1.05 -7.18 -6.77
CA THR A 211 0.08 -8.26 -6.62
C THR A 211 0.60 -9.28 -5.61
N SER A 212 -0.16 -9.44 -4.53
CA SER A 212 0.13 -10.36 -3.43
C SER A 212 -0.90 -11.48 -3.35
N LEU A 213 -2.06 -11.30 -3.97
CA LEU A 213 -3.16 -12.25 -4.00
C LEU A 213 -3.50 -12.64 -5.44
N PHE A 214 -4.11 -13.81 -5.61
CA PHE A 214 -4.62 -14.25 -6.90
C PHE A 214 -5.88 -15.10 -6.70
N ASN A 215 -6.93 -14.75 -7.45
CA ASN A 215 -8.18 -15.50 -7.50
C ASN A 215 -8.85 -15.26 -8.86
N GLN A 216 -8.62 -16.16 -9.82
CA GLN A 216 -9.19 -16.01 -11.16
C GLN A 216 -9.36 -17.36 -11.86
N ASN A 217 -10.53 -17.57 -12.49
CA ASN A 217 -10.85 -18.80 -13.22
C ASN A 217 -10.62 -20.06 -12.36
N ASP A 218 -11.09 -20.05 -11.11
CA ASP A 218 -10.93 -21.12 -10.12
C ASP A 218 -9.48 -21.47 -9.75
N ILE A 219 -8.52 -20.63 -10.13
CA ILE A 219 -7.11 -20.74 -9.75
C ILE A 219 -6.84 -19.79 -8.59
N THR A 220 -6.18 -20.30 -7.55
CA THR A 220 -5.81 -19.55 -6.34
C THR A 220 -4.34 -19.16 -6.36
N GLY A 221 -3.95 -18.20 -5.52
CA GLY A 221 -2.54 -17.80 -5.38
C GLY A 221 -1.60 -18.95 -5.10
N SER A 222 -1.98 -19.91 -4.26
CA SER A 222 -1.14 -21.08 -3.97
C SER A 222 -0.87 -21.96 -5.19
N ASP A 223 -1.66 -21.84 -6.26
CA ASP A 223 -1.48 -22.60 -7.50
C ASP A 223 -0.56 -21.91 -8.51
N ILE A 224 -0.06 -20.71 -8.20
CA ILE A 224 0.74 -19.89 -9.11
C ILE A 224 2.23 -20.12 -8.88
N LEU A 225 2.97 -20.31 -9.97
CA LEU A 225 4.41 -20.50 -10.01
C LEU A 225 5.06 -19.46 -10.91
N LEU A 226 6.33 -19.15 -10.66
CA LEU A 226 7.11 -18.36 -11.61
C LEU A 226 7.26 -19.11 -12.93
N SER A 227 6.97 -18.42 -14.02
CA SER A 227 7.20 -19.01 -15.34
C SER A 227 8.69 -19.09 -15.63
N ARG A 228 9.09 -20.13 -16.37
CA ARG A 228 10.45 -20.24 -16.93
C ARG A 228 10.65 -19.36 -18.17
N LYS A 229 9.57 -18.87 -18.78
CA LYS A 229 9.66 -17.98 -19.95
C LYS A 229 9.62 -16.53 -19.49
N PRO A 230 10.39 -15.64 -20.13
CA PRO A 230 10.28 -14.21 -19.86
C PRO A 230 8.95 -13.65 -20.38
N PHE A 231 8.56 -12.49 -19.86
CA PHE A 231 7.48 -11.70 -20.45
C PHE A 231 7.89 -11.21 -21.85
N ARG A 232 6.95 -11.25 -22.80
CA ARG A 232 7.09 -10.63 -24.12
C ARG A 232 5.86 -9.79 -24.42
N ALA A 233 6.06 -8.57 -24.93
CA ALA A 233 4.99 -7.60 -25.13
C ALA A 233 3.99 -7.97 -26.24
N ASP A 234 4.37 -8.88 -27.14
CA ASP A 234 3.56 -9.41 -28.24
C ASP A 234 2.69 -10.62 -27.83
N GLU A 235 2.84 -11.14 -26.61
CA GLU A 235 2.05 -12.27 -26.13
C GLU A 235 0.66 -11.84 -25.63
N HIS A 236 -0.40 -12.47 -26.15
CA HIS A 236 -1.77 -12.30 -25.66
C HIS A 236 -2.02 -13.15 -24.40
N ILE A 237 -1.37 -12.79 -23.29
CA ILE A 237 -1.57 -13.42 -21.98
C ILE A 237 -2.54 -12.59 -21.13
N THR A 238 -3.39 -13.27 -20.37
CA THR A 238 -4.31 -12.63 -19.42
C THR A 238 -3.53 -11.89 -18.33
N ILE A 239 -3.79 -10.59 -18.17
CA ILE A 239 -3.31 -9.81 -17.03
C ILE A 239 -4.22 -10.14 -15.83
N ALA A 240 -3.61 -10.51 -14.72
CA ALA A 240 -4.31 -10.81 -13.48
C ALA A 240 -5.00 -9.56 -12.92
N LYS A 241 -6.14 -9.76 -12.26
CA LYS A 241 -6.82 -8.69 -11.50
C LYS A 241 -5.96 -8.26 -10.30
N THR A 242 -6.19 -7.03 -9.84
CA THR A 242 -5.44 -6.48 -8.71
C THR A 242 -6.03 -6.92 -7.37
N ASP A 243 -5.20 -6.97 -6.33
CA ASP A 243 -5.61 -7.27 -4.94
C ASP A 243 -6.74 -6.34 -4.46
N MET A 244 -6.67 -5.07 -4.88
CA MET A 244 -7.54 -3.97 -4.43
C MET A 244 -9.03 -4.23 -4.68
N ASP A 245 -9.35 -5.06 -5.67
CA ASP A 245 -10.72 -5.35 -6.07
C ASP A 245 -11.43 -6.36 -5.16
N HIS A 246 -10.69 -7.11 -4.34
CA HIS A 246 -11.24 -8.28 -3.64
C HIS A 246 -10.65 -8.55 -2.25
N ALA A 247 -9.58 -7.87 -1.86
CA ALA A 247 -8.97 -8.02 -0.55
C ALA A 247 -9.54 -7.04 0.49
N THR A 248 -9.64 -7.49 1.74
CA THR A 248 -9.82 -6.58 2.88
C THR A 248 -8.47 -6.17 3.45
N TYR A 249 -8.21 -4.87 3.53
CA TYR A 249 -6.96 -4.31 4.04
C TYR A 249 -7.08 -3.97 5.52
N PHE A 250 -6.18 -4.53 6.34
CA PHE A 250 -6.08 -4.29 7.77
C PHE A 250 -4.90 -3.37 8.07
N TYR A 251 -5.17 -2.16 8.54
CA TYR A 251 -4.12 -1.20 8.89
C TYR A 251 -3.63 -1.42 10.31
N ALA A 252 -2.35 -1.76 10.43
CA ALA A 252 -1.63 -1.89 11.68
C ALA A 252 -0.56 -0.78 11.79
N ASP A 253 -0.26 -0.39 13.03
CA ASP A 253 0.73 0.66 13.27
C ASP A 253 2.14 0.17 12.93
N TRP A 254 2.93 1.04 12.31
CA TRP A 254 4.36 0.83 12.16
C TRP A 254 5.03 0.74 13.55
N PHE A 255 5.95 -0.21 13.72
CA PHE A 255 6.75 -0.40 14.92
C PHE A 255 8.23 -0.56 14.58
N GLU A 256 9.10 -0.39 15.58
CA GLU A 256 10.54 -0.57 15.43
C GLU A 256 10.86 -2.04 15.08
N GLY A 257 11.62 -2.28 14.01
CA GLY A 257 11.92 -3.63 13.55
C GLY A 257 10.90 -4.22 12.59
N ALA A 258 9.82 -3.49 12.25
CA ALA A 258 8.83 -3.94 11.26
C ALA A 258 9.48 -4.31 9.91
N GLU A 259 10.54 -3.61 9.51
CA GLU A 259 11.33 -3.88 8.30
C GLU A 259 11.88 -5.32 8.21
N ASN A 260 12.05 -6.02 9.34
CA ASN A 260 12.50 -7.41 9.35
C ASN A 260 11.44 -8.38 8.77
N LEU A 261 10.18 -7.93 8.69
CA LEU A 261 9.09 -8.67 8.06
C LEU A 261 9.11 -8.55 6.53
N ASP A 262 9.87 -7.61 5.95
CA ASP A 262 10.03 -7.48 4.50
C ASP A 262 11.00 -8.52 3.94
N LYS A 263 10.45 -9.58 3.36
CA LYS A 263 11.22 -10.68 2.74
C LYS A 263 11.59 -10.39 1.28
N ALA A 264 11.20 -9.24 0.73
CA ALA A 264 11.61 -8.85 -0.61
C ALA A 264 13.08 -8.36 -0.67
N ARG A 265 13.62 -7.85 0.44
CA ARG A 265 14.95 -7.22 0.53
C ARG A 265 16.04 -8.10 1.16
N SER A 266 15.68 -9.26 1.71
CA SER A 266 16.56 -10.09 2.55
C SER A 266 17.81 -10.64 1.84
N ASP A 267 17.89 -10.61 0.51
CA ASP A 267 19.08 -11.06 -0.23
C ASP A 267 20.21 -10.02 -0.26
N HIS A 268 20.00 -8.78 0.18
CA HIS A 268 21.03 -7.72 0.15
C HIS A 268 21.72 -7.45 1.50
N HIS A 269 21.26 -8.05 2.60
CA HIS A 269 21.81 -7.76 3.94
C HIS A 269 22.82 -8.78 4.48
N ILE A 270 23.09 -9.87 3.77
CA ILE A 270 24.19 -10.78 4.13
C ILE A 270 25.56 -10.11 3.85
N GLY A 271 25.63 -9.15 2.93
CA GLY A 271 26.87 -8.42 2.62
C GLY A 271 27.22 -7.25 3.55
N THR A 272 26.26 -6.70 4.32
CA THR A 272 26.50 -5.47 5.10
C THR A 272 26.97 -5.75 6.53
N LYS A 273 26.58 -6.88 7.14
CA LYS A 273 27.06 -7.26 8.48
C LYS A 273 28.51 -7.73 8.50
N ILE A 274 29.02 -8.27 7.38
CA ILE A 274 30.45 -8.60 7.28
C ILE A 274 31.28 -7.31 7.22
N ARG A 275 30.82 -6.26 6.52
CA ARG A 275 31.60 -5.02 6.35
C ARG A 275 31.81 -4.22 7.67
N VAL A 276 30.82 -4.20 8.56
CA VAL A 276 30.94 -3.55 9.88
C VAL A 276 31.89 -4.31 10.83
N PHE A 277 32.16 -5.60 10.58
CA PHE A 277 33.13 -6.37 11.35
C PHE A 277 34.58 -6.11 10.89
N TRP A 278 34.80 -5.79 9.61
CA TRP A 278 36.15 -5.50 9.09
C TRP A 278 36.64 -4.09 9.41
N ASP A 279 35.76 -3.08 9.49
CA ASP A 279 36.12 -1.70 9.87
C ASP A 279 36.45 -1.52 11.38
N LYS A 280 36.35 -2.60 12.18
CA LYS A 280 36.79 -2.62 13.59
C LYS A 280 38.06 -3.42 13.84
N LEU A 281 38.63 -4.05 12.81
CA LEU A 281 39.80 -4.93 12.94
C LEU A 281 41.00 -4.49 12.07
N PHE A 282 40.87 -3.40 11.32
CA PHE A 282 41.94 -2.72 10.58
C PHE A 282 41.73 -1.21 10.64
#